data_AF-A0A931P2A6-F1
#
_entry.id   AF-A0A931P2A6-F1
#
_cell.length_a   1.000
_cell.length_b   1.000
_cell.length_c   1.000
_cell.angle_alpha   90.00
_cell.angle_beta   90.00
_cell.angle_gamma   90.00
#
_symmetry.space_group_name_H-M   'P 1'
#
loop_
_entity.id
_entity.type
_entity.pdbx_description
1 polymer ?
#
loop_
_entity_poly.entity_id
_entity_poly.type
_entity_poly.pdbx_seq_one_letter_code
_entity_poly.pdbx_strand_id
1 'polypeptide(L)'
;MKRNRMPLWKRLALMVVSGAVGAATVIPLAMAFKATRSPIFDWAKAHDLDVAIVVPALLAMFVGCFVAAVAAHEFGHVIAGLRAGFRFAFVLFWPIQIRRRGQGGISVNTMFRSGLGLGGIAGMTPEPGTDLRRGYLKLLAGGPLSSFVCGVLGILAFFVLRNPYPFPGALFWTFGLFNLLLFLISMTPSSAGGFLSDGAAIRLLRKGTPEQVGPYIDAMEISSAWSTGTRPALWSKAAIDRLTQVAADDPLSNRAPYFAFLHEADQGNLEEARKWMNRLLDKIDEVPMLLQPQYRLMNAWLHARMGSPAEARESFAKSQGGLTDKCDIAMVEAVILEAEGRSEEARNRARESLDLVVSSMMPDAHSFARHQCESILG
;
A
#
# COMPACT_ATOMS: atom_id res chain seq x y z
N MET A 1 -25.49 16.54 -4.07
CA MET A 1 -24.75 15.50 -3.33
C MET A 1 -24.11 16.09 -2.08
N LYS A 2 -24.56 15.67 -0.88
CA LYS A 2 -23.96 16.12 0.39
C LYS A 2 -22.64 15.38 0.59
N ARG A 3 -21.53 16.08 0.35
CA ARG A 3 -20.14 15.70 0.69
C ARG A 3 -20.16 15.09 2.10
N ASN A 4 -19.86 13.79 2.24
CA ASN A 4 -19.81 13.14 3.56
C ASN A 4 -18.53 13.63 4.27
N ARG A 5 -18.62 14.83 4.84
CA ARG A 5 -17.52 15.47 5.55
C ARG A 5 -17.27 14.64 6.81
N MET A 6 -16.04 14.17 7.00
CA MET A 6 -15.59 13.57 8.26
C MET A 6 -16.24 14.30 9.45
N PRO A 7 -16.87 13.59 10.40
CA PRO A 7 -17.54 14.21 11.52
C PRO A 7 -16.54 15.09 12.28
N LEU A 8 -17.01 16.25 12.75
CA LEU A 8 -16.18 17.32 13.31
C LEU A 8 -15.19 16.80 14.36
N TRP A 9 -15.62 15.85 15.20
CA TRP A 9 -14.78 15.24 16.23
C TRP A 9 -13.61 14.41 15.68
N LYS A 10 -13.75 13.74 14.52
CA LYS A 10 -12.64 13.03 13.86
C LYS A 10 -11.64 14.01 13.23
N ARG A 11 -12.13 15.11 12.66
CA ARG A 11 -11.27 16.19 12.16
C ARG A 11 -10.51 16.87 13.29
N LEU A 12 -11.18 17.11 14.41
CA LEU A 12 -10.58 17.64 15.63
C LEU A 12 -9.59 16.65 16.22
N ALA A 13 -9.89 15.35 16.28
CA ALA A 13 -8.95 14.33 16.73
C ALA A 13 -7.73 14.23 15.81
N LEU A 14 -7.92 14.25 14.49
CA LEU A 14 -6.82 14.26 13.53
C LEU A 14 -5.99 15.54 13.63
N MET A 15 -6.61 16.73 13.78
CA MET A 15 -5.92 18.00 14.04
C MET A 15 -5.22 18.03 15.40
N VAL A 16 -5.79 17.40 16.43
CA VAL A 16 -5.18 17.30 17.75
C VAL A 16 -4.03 16.32 17.72
N VAL A 17 -4.11 15.21 16.99
CA VAL A 17 -2.99 14.26 16.83
C VAL A 17 -1.90 14.83 15.92
N SER A 18 -2.25 15.38 14.76
CA SER A 18 -1.27 16.04 13.87
C SER A 18 -0.72 17.33 14.47
N GLY A 19 -1.53 18.07 15.22
CA GLY A 19 -1.12 19.21 16.01
C GLY A 19 -0.35 18.83 17.28
N ALA A 20 -0.57 17.65 17.86
CA ALA A 20 0.22 17.11 18.96
C ALA A 20 1.53 16.49 18.48
N VAL A 21 1.60 15.93 17.27
CA VAL A 21 2.84 15.52 16.60
C VAL A 21 3.60 16.77 16.15
N GLY A 22 2.91 17.76 15.59
CA GLY A 22 3.45 19.07 15.28
C GLY A 22 3.94 19.79 16.53
N ALA A 23 3.20 19.75 17.63
CA ALA A 23 3.60 20.32 18.90
C ALA A 23 4.69 19.48 19.58
N ALA A 24 4.66 18.15 19.54
CA ALA A 24 5.71 17.30 20.09
C ALA A 24 7.01 17.35 19.26
N THR A 25 7.01 17.95 18.07
CA THR A 25 8.19 18.16 17.23
C THR A 25 8.64 19.62 17.23
N VAL A 26 7.70 20.55 17.09
CA VAL A 26 7.92 22.00 17.13
C VAL A 26 8.13 22.51 18.54
N ILE A 27 7.52 21.95 19.59
CA ILE A 27 7.76 22.39 20.98
C ILE A 27 9.16 22.00 21.45
N PRO A 28 9.72 20.80 21.21
CA PRO A 28 11.13 20.55 21.49
C PRO A 28 12.07 21.39 20.62
N LEU A 29 11.73 21.61 19.34
CA LEU A 29 12.50 22.50 18.45
C LEU A 29 12.41 23.98 18.89
N ALA A 30 11.25 24.42 19.39
CA ALA A 30 10.97 25.76 19.90
C ALA A 30 11.47 25.94 21.34
N MET A 31 11.51 24.89 22.16
CA MET A 31 12.18 24.86 23.46
C MET A 31 13.69 24.90 23.26
N ALA A 32 14.22 24.23 22.23
CA ALA A 32 15.60 24.41 21.76
C ALA A 32 15.86 25.81 21.16
N PHE A 33 14.82 26.51 20.69
CA PHE A 33 14.88 27.88 20.17
C PHE A 33 14.75 28.95 21.27
N LYS A 34 13.94 28.72 22.29
CA LYS A 34 13.66 29.66 23.39
C LYS A 34 14.63 29.51 24.55
N ALA A 35 15.27 28.35 24.69
CA ALA A 35 16.46 28.20 25.51
C ALA A 35 17.67 28.54 24.64
N THR A 36 18.26 29.71 24.87
CA THR A 36 19.54 30.21 24.32
C THR A 36 20.76 29.36 24.73
N ARG A 37 20.59 28.04 24.95
CA ARG A 37 21.59 27.04 25.33
C ARG A 37 21.21 25.64 24.82
N SER A 38 20.83 25.53 23.55
CA SER A 38 20.75 24.20 22.93
C SER A 38 22.18 23.73 22.66
N PRO A 39 22.62 22.57 23.19
CA PRO A 39 23.96 22.05 22.96
C PRO A 39 24.31 21.91 21.47
N ILE A 40 23.30 21.79 20.59
CA ILE A 40 23.50 21.70 19.15
C ILE A 40 23.89 23.05 18.53
N PHE A 41 23.30 24.15 19.00
CA PHE A 41 23.63 25.49 18.51
C PHE A 41 24.93 25.99 19.15
N ASP A 42 25.19 25.63 20.41
CA ASP A 42 26.48 25.88 21.05
C ASP A 42 27.60 25.11 20.35
N TRP A 43 27.37 23.82 20.02
CA TRP A 43 28.30 23.02 19.23
C TRP A 43 28.49 23.59 17.82
N ALA A 44 27.42 23.96 17.12
CA ALA A 44 27.51 24.52 15.76
C ALA A 44 28.28 25.84 15.74
N LYS A 45 28.02 26.72 16.74
CA LYS A 45 28.74 27.97 16.93
C LYS A 45 30.22 27.71 17.26
N ALA A 46 30.53 26.70 18.06
CA ALA A 46 31.91 26.32 18.36
C ALA A 46 32.67 25.76 17.15
N HIS A 47 31.98 25.43 16.06
CA HIS A 47 32.56 24.95 14.79
C HIS A 47 32.33 25.94 13.63
N ASP A 48 32.00 27.20 13.94
CA ASP A 48 31.77 28.28 12.95
C ASP A 48 30.74 27.94 11.85
N LEU A 49 29.72 27.14 12.18
CA LEU A 49 28.65 26.77 11.25
C LEU A 49 27.55 27.84 11.22
N ASP A 50 27.24 28.33 10.02
CA ASP A 50 26.15 29.28 9.78
C ASP A 50 24.77 28.63 10.06
N VAL A 51 23.87 29.39 10.68
CA VAL A 51 22.45 29.03 10.88
C VAL A 51 21.78 28.65 9.56
N ALA A 52 22.18 29.29 8.45
CA ALA A 52 21.72 28.99 7.10
C ALA A 52 22.06 27.55 6.63
N ILE A 53 23.04 26.89 7.24
CA ILE A 53 23.41 25.49 6.98
C ILE A 53 22.78 24.57 8.04
N VAL A 54 22.81 24.99 9.31
CA VAL A 54 22.33 24.18 10.45
C VAL A 54 20.83 23.91 10.32
N VAL A 55 20.02 24.90 9.97
CA VAL A 55 18.55 24.75 9.88
C VAL A 55 18.15 23.75 8.78
N PRO A 56 18.63 23.87 7.52
CA PRO A 56 18.38 22.86 6.50
C PRO A 56 18.88 21.47 6.87
N ALA A 57 20.04 21.35 7.52
CA ALA A 57 20.58 20.07 7.95
C ALA A 57 19.70 19.39 9.01
N LEU A 58 19.17 20.14 9.98
CA LEU A 58 18.22 19.63 10.97
C LEU A 58 16.90 19.20 10.33
N LEU A 59 16.41 19.96 9.34
CA LEU A 59 15.21 19.58 8.58
C LEU A 59 15.44 18.29 7.78
N ALA A 60 16.58 18.19 7.09
CA ALA A 60 16.96 16.98 6.36
C ALA A 60 17.11 15.77 7.29
N MET A 61 17.72 15.94 8.47
CA MET A 61 17.81 14.92 9.51
C MET A 61 16.42 14.48 9.97
N PHE A 62 15.50 15.43 10.21
CA PHE A 62 14.14 15.14 10.65
C PHE A 62 13.38 14.32 9.60
N VAL A 63 13.39 14.76 8.33
CA VAL A 63 12.76 14.03 7.22
C VAL A 63 13.41 12.65 7.03
N GLY A 64 14.74 12.57 7.10
CA GLY A 64 15.48 11.31 6.99
C GLY A 64 15.14 10.33 8.11
N CYS A 65 15.07 10.78 9.36
CA CYS A 65 14.67 9.96 10.50
C CYS A 65 13.22 9.49 10.38
N PHE A 66 12.32 10.33 9.88
CA PHE A 66 10.93 9.96 9.64
C PHE A 66 10.82 8.85 8.59
N VAL A 67 11.47 9.02 7.44
CA VAL A 67 11.50 8.02 6.36
C VAL A 67 12.13 6.71 6.85
N ALA A 68 13.23 6.80 7.62
CA ALA A 68 13.87 5.63 8.21
C ALA A 68 12.98 4.90 9.22
N ALA A 69 12.18 5.64 10.01
CA ALA A 69 11.25 5.05 10.97
C ALA A 69 10.09 4.32 10.26
N VAL A 70 9.54 4.90 9.19
CA VAL A 70 8.54 4.24 8.33
C VAL A 70 9.16 2.99 7.68
N ALA A 71 10.38 3.09 7.14
CA ALA A 71 11.06 1.93 6.59
C ALA A 71 11.23 0.81 7.63
N ALA A 72 11.71 1.14 8.83
CA ALA A 72 11.87 0.17 9.92
C ALA A 72 10.55 -0.52 10.29
N HIS A 73 9.44 0.22 10.29
CA HIS A 73 8.10 -0.32 10.48
C HIS A 73 7.73 -1.31 9.36
N GLU A 74 7.78 -0.90 8.10
CA GLU A 74 7.39 -1.75 6.97
C GLU A 74 8.27 -3.00 6.82
N PHE A 75 9.59 -2.87 7.05
CA PHE A 75 10.48 -4.02 7.10
C PHE A 75 10.16 -4.97 8.26
N GLY A 76 9.59 -4.47 9.36
CA GLY A 76 9.04 -5.29 10.43
C GLY A 76 7.96 -6.25 9.91
N HIS A 77 7.01 -5.75 9.10
CA HIS A 77 6.00 -6.59 8.46
C HIS A 77 6.63 -7.62 7.51
N VAL A 78 7.59 -7.20 6.68
CA VAL A 78 8.28 -8.11 5.75
C VAL A 78 8.98 -9.24 6.50
N ILE A 79 9.77 -8.92 7.51
CA ILE A 79 10.52 -9.91 8.31
C ILE A 79 9.57 -10.88 9.02
N ALA A 80 8.49 -10.36 9.62
CA ALA A 80 7.52 -11.21 10.30
C ALA A 80 6.71 -12.07 9.33
N GLY A 81 6.35 -11.53 8.16
CA GLY A 81 5.68 -12.24 7.08
C GLY A 81 6.53 -13.38 6.52
N LEU A 82 7.81 -13.13 6.23
CA LEU A 82 8.74 -14.17 5.78
C LEU A 82 8.82 -15.34 6.79
N ARG A 83 8.90 -15.03 8.09
CA ARG A 83 8.86 -16.05 9.16
C ARG A 83 7.51 -16.73 9.35
N ALA A 84 6.46 -16.17 8.77
CA ALA A 84 5.11 -16.68 8.84
C ALA A 84 4.72 -17.53 7.62
N GLY A 85 5.62 -17.74 6.65
CA GLY A 85 5.33 -18.46 5.42
C GLY A 85 4.78 -17.57 4.29
N PHE A 86 5.02 -16.27 4.36
CA PHE A 86 4.64 -15.34 3.28
C PHE A 86 5.84 -15.04 2.39
N ARG A 87 5.55 -14.87 1.12
CA ARG A 87 6.46 -14.46 0.07
C ARG A 87 6.41 -12.94 -0.12
N PHE A 88 7.58 -12.31 -0.12
CA PHE A 88 7.72 -10.86 -0.34
C PHE A 88 7.36 -10.48 -1.78
N ALA A 89 6.47 -9.49 -1.94
CA ALA A 89 6.15 -8.90 -3.23
C ALA A 89 6.79 -7.50 -3.35
N PHE A 90 6.44 -6.59 -2.44
CA PHE A 90 7.02 -5.24 -2.41
C PHE A 90 6.96 -4.61 -1.02
N VAL A 91 7.77 -3.59 -0.83
CA VAL A 91 7.63 -2.62 0.26
C VAL A 91 7.76 -1.22 -0.33
N LEU A 92 6.91 -0.32 0.14
CA LEU A 92 6.92 1.09 -0.22
C LEU A 92 6.99 1.90 1.06
N PHE A 93 7.97 2.78 1.17
CA PHE A 93 8.09 3.78 2.22
C PHE A 93 8.53 5.07 1.54
N TRP A 94 7.72 6.12 1.62
CA TRP A 94 7.86 7.27 0.71
C TRP A 94 9.29 7.85 0.68
N PRO A 95 9.89 8.11 -0.51
CA PRO A 95 9.39 7.83 -1.86
C PRO A 95 9.92 6.50 -2.45
N ILE A 96 10.57 5.65 -1.66
CA ILE A 96 11.29 4.46 -2.14
C ILE A 96 10.36 3.26 -2.19
N GLN A 97 10.26 2.64 -3.37
CA GLN A 97 9.63 1.35 -3.56
C GLN A 97 10.72 0.30 -3.81
N ILE A 98 10.71 -0.77 -3.03
CA ILE A 98 11.54 -1.96 -3.25
C ILE A 98 10.58 -3.09 -3.59
N ARG A 99 10.77 -3.73 -4.73
CA ARG A 99 9.91 -4.83 -5.17
C ARG A 99 10.73 -6.02 -5.67
N ARG A 100 10.20 -7.22 -5.49
CA ARG A 100 10.75 -8.44 -6.06
C ARG A 100 10.52 -8.43 -7.57
N ARG A 101 11.51 -8.91 -8.34
CA ARG A 101 11.37 -9.24 -9.76
C ARG A 101 11.03 -10.72 -9.90
N GLY A 102 10.25 -11.08 -10.91
CA GLY A 102 9.85 -12.46 -11.19
C GLY A 102 10.98 -13.51 -11.13
N GLN A 103 12.18 -13.18 -11.60
CA GLN A 103 13.34 -14.09 -11.61
C GLN A 103 14.18 -14.10 -10.32
N GLY A 104 13.67 -13.58 -9.20
CA GLY A 104 14.35 -13.63 -7.89
C GLY A 104 15.26 -12.44 -7.58
N GLY A 105 15.25 -11.40 -8.41
CA GLY A 105 15.96 -10.13 -8.15
C GLY A 105 15.15 -9.13 -7.34
N ILE A 106 15.77 -8.01 -6.96
CA ILE A 106 15.11 -6.85 -6.34
C ILE A 106 15.25 -5.67 -7.29
N SER A 107 14.19 -4.86 -7.44
CA SER A 107 14.25 -3.55 -8.09
C SER A 107 13.86 -2.45 -7.13
N VAL A 108 14.59 -1.35 -7.20
CA VAL A 108 14.31 -0.13 -6.44
C VAL A 108 13.81 0.92 -7.41
N ASN A 109 12.64 1.49 -7.13
CA ASN A 109 12.04 2.58 -7.89
C ASN A 109 11.66 3.71 -6.95
N THR A 110 11.47 4.90 -7.49
CA THR A 110 10.92 6.04 -6.75
C THR A 110 9.46 6.28 -7.13
N MET A 111 8.58 6.38 -6.13
CA MET A 111 7.14 6.53 -6.30
C MET A 111 6.62 7.79 -5.58
N PHE A 112 6.87 8.95 -6.18
CA PHE A 112 6.47 10.25 -5.61
C PHE A 112 4.94 10.49 -5.63
N ARG A 113 4.21 9.82 -6.53
CA ARG A 113 2.75 9.96 -6.73
C ARG A 113 1.97 8.72 -6.25
N SER A 114 2.40 8.10 -5.17
CA SER A 114 1.72 6.91 -4.63
C SER A 114 0.34 7.22 -4.00
N GLY A 115 0.09 8.48 -3.64
CA GLY A 115 -1.13 8.91 -2.95
C GLY A 115 -1.27 8.36 -1.51
N LEU A 116 -0.25 7.65 -1.01
CA LEU A 116 -0.14 7.15 0.37
C LEU A 116 0.30 8.24 1.37
N GLY A 117 0.56 9.46 0.89
CA GLY A 117 1.21 10.49 1.69
C GLY A 117 2.61 10.06 2.12
N LEU A 118 3.00 10.46 3.33
CA LEU A 118 4.27 10.11 3.97
C LEU A 118 4.25 8.72 4.65
N GLY A 119 3.31 7.84 4.29
CA GLY A 119 3.18 6.49 4.87
C GLY A 119 4.00 5.41 4.16
N GLY A 120 3.74 4.17 4.55
CA GLY A 120 4.30 2.97 3.92
C GLY A 120 3.25 1.88 3.70
N ILE A 121 3.65 0.85 2.95
CA ILE A 121 2.89 -0.39 2.79
C ILE A 121 3.84 -1.55 2.45
N ALA A 122 3.63 -2.69 3.11
CA ALA A 122 4.27 -3.96 2.80
C ALA A 122 3.28 -4.91 2.09
N GLY A 123 3.60 -5.26 0.84
CA GLY A 123 2.90 -6.28 0.07
C GLY A 123 3.55 -7.66 0.27
N MET A 124 2.81 -8.57 0.89
CA MET A 124 3.21 -9.94 1.15
C MET A 124 2.11 -10.90 0.67
N THR A 125 2.49 -12.06 0.14
CA THR A 125 1.57 -13.07 -0.38
C THR A 125 1.74 -14.37 0.40
N PRO A 126 0.68 -14.99 0.94
CA PRO A 126 0.83 -16.25 1.67
C PRO A 126 1.25 -17.39 0.71
N GLU A 127 2.17 -18.25 1.14
CA GLU A 127 2.50 -19.46 0.39
C GLU A 127 1.50 -20.60 0.69
N PRO A 128 1.29 -21.55 -0.24
CA PRO A 128 0.43 -22.70 -0.02
C PRO A 128 0.76 -23.44 1.29
N GLY A 129 -0.27 -23.80 2.06
CA GLY A 129 -0.11 -24.49 3.35
C GLY A 129 0.16 -23.56 4.56
N THR A 130 0.24 -22.24 4.35
CA THR A 130 0.33 -21.28 5.44
C THR A 130 -0.98 -21.22 6.23
N ASP A 131 -0.90 -21.32 7.56
CA ASP A 131 -2.02 -20.95 8.44
C ASP A 131 -2.30 -19.46 8.27
N LEU A 132 -3.30 -19.12 7.47
CA LEU A 132 -3.59 -17.74 7.08
C LEU A 132 -3.82 -16.87 8.32
N ARG A 133 -4.72 -17.26 9.23
CA ARG A 133 -5.06 -16.42 10.37
C ARG A 133 -3.85 -16.16 11.26
N ARG A 134 -3.11 -17.22 11.64
CA ARG A 134 -1.92 -17.07 12.50
C ARG A 134 -0.79 -16.36 11.78
N GLY A 135 -0.63 -16.62 10.49
CA GLY A 135 0.40 -16.04 9.65
C GLY A 135 0.19 -14.53 9.46
N TYR A 136 -1.03 -14.10 9.14
CA TYR A 136 -1.40 -12.69 9.06
C TYR A 136 -1.26 -11.99 10.42
N LEU A 137 -1.60 -12.64 11.53
CA LEU A 137 -1.36 -12.06 12.87
C LEU A 137 0.13 -11.78 13.12
N LYS A 138 1.02 -12.71 12.73
CA LYS A 138 2.47 -12.51 12.83
C LYS A 138 2.93 -11.35 11.94
N LEU A 139 2.48 -11.34 10.68
CA LEU A 139 2.78 -10.29 9.72
C LEU A 139 2.37 -8.91 10.26
N LEU A 140 1.12 -8.75 10.70
CA LEU A 140 0.58 -7.50 11.24
C LEU A 140 1.30 -7.04 12.50
N ALA A 141 1.73 -7.98 13.37
CA ALA A 141 2.49 -7.62 14.57
C ALA A 141 3.92 -7.17 14.26
N GLY A 142 4.46 -7.53 13.09
CA GLY A 142 5.84 -7.25 12.70
C GLY A 142 6.19 -5.77 12.68
N GLY A 143 5.35 -4.93 12.06
CA GLY A 143 5.59 -3.49 11.97
C GLY A 143 5.60 -2.80 13.33
N PRO A 144 4.51 -2.90 14.13
CA PRO A 144 4.46 -2.35 15.47
C PRO A 144 5.60 -2.84 16.38
N LEU A 145 5.95 -4.14 16.33
CA LEU A 145 7.04 -4.66 17.14
C LEU A 145 8.40 -4.07 16.75
N SER A 146 8.66 -3.96 15.43
CA SER A 146 9.88 -3.32 14.91
C SER A 146 9.96 -1.87 15.37
N SER A 147 8.88 -1.10 15.21
CA SER A 147 8.80 0.28 15.68
C SER A 147 9.00 0.41 17.19
N PHE A 148 8.41 -0.47 18.00
CA PHE A 148 8.64 -0.43 19.44
C PHE A 148 10.11 -0.67 19.80
N VAL A 149 10.74 -1.70 19.22
CA VAL A 149 12.14 -2.05 19.48
C VAL A 149 13.09 -0.95 19.00
N CYS A 150 12.95 -0.49 17.75
CA CYS A 150 13.74 0.63 17.21
C CYS A 150 13.54 1.92 18.01
N GLY A 151 12.31 2.15 18.48
CA GLY A 151 11.95 3.24 19.38
C GLY A 151 12.78 3.20 20.66
N VAL A 152 12.63 2.13 21.44
CA VAL A 152 13.36 1.95 22.72
C VAL A 152 14.87 2.03 22.53
N LEU A 153 15.43 1.35 21.53
CA LEU A 153 16.87 1.37 21.26
C LEU A 153 17.36 2.78 20.88
N GLY A 154 16.60 3.54 20.10
CA GLY A 154 16.91 4.94 19.79
C GLY A 154 16.94 5.84 21.03
N ILE A 155 15.99 5.67 21.95
CA ILE A 155 15.98 6.41 23.23
C ILE A 155 17.20 6.07 24.08
N LEU A 156 17.52 4.79 24.21
CA LEU A 156 18.68 4.34 24.98
C LEU A 156 19.98 4.89 24.38
N ALA A 157 20.14 4.82 23.05
CA ALA A 157 21.29 5.36 22.34
C ALA A 157 21.42 6.89 22.55
N PHE A 158 20.30 7.63 22.58
CA PHE A 158 20.33 9.06 22.90
C PHE A 158 20.94 9.33 24.28
N PHE A 159 20.53 8.61 25.33
CA PHE A 159 21.06 8.84 26.68
C PHE A 159 22.56 8.57 26.79
N VAL A 160 23.10 7.64 26.00
CA VAL A 160 24.53 7.33 25.93
C VAL A 160 25.29 8.41 25.16
N LEU A 161 24.74 8.89 24.03
CA LEU A 161 25.48 9.72 23.07
C LEU A 161 25.28 11.23 23.26
N ARG A 162 24.21 11.68 23.93
CA ARG A 162 23.82 13.11 23.99
C ARG A 162 24.90 14.06 24.52
N ASN A 163 25.77 13.58 25.41
CA ASN A 163 26.84 14.39 26.01
C ASN A 163 28.11 14.42 25.15
N PRO A 164 28.71 13.27 24.77
CA PRO A 164 29.92 13.28 23.94
C PRO A 164 29.65 13.68 22.48
N TYR A 165 28.44 13.44 21.97
CA TYR A 165 28.08 13.61 20.57
C TYR A 165 26.64 14.16 20.42
N PRO A 166 26.43 15.48 20.57
CA PRO A 166 25.10 16.07 20.61
C PRO A 166 24.29 15.85 19.33
N PHE A 167 24.92 15.88 18.16
CA PHE A 167 24.24 15.65 16.88
C PHE A 167 23.81 14.18 16.68
N PRO A 168 24.69 13.16 16.82
CA PRO A 168 24.26 11.76 16.86
C PRO A 168 23.19 11.48 17.94
N GLY A 169 23.32 12.09 19.12
CA GLY A 169 22.29 12.01 20.16
C GLY A 169 20.93 12.50 19.64
N ALA A 170 20.86 13.69 19.05
CA ALA A 170 19.62 14.25 18.49
C ALA A 170 19.02 13.38 17.37
N LEU A 171 19.86 12.75 16.54
CA LEU A 171 19.44 11.80 15.51
C LEU A 171 18.75 10.59 16.13
N PHE A 172 19.40 9.92 17.08
CA PHE A 172 18.84 8.73 17.75
C PHE A 172 17.58 9.05 18.55
N TRP A 173 17.52 10.23 19.17
CA TRP A 173 16.30 10.70 19.82
C TRP A 173 15.17 10.87 18.79
N THR A 174 15.42 11.59 17.69
CA THR A 174 14.40 11.85 16.67
C THR A 174 13.89 10.55 16.04
N PHE A 175 14.81 9.65 15.65
CA PHE A 175 14.47 8.33 15.12
C PHE A 175 13.69 7.48 16.13
N GLY A 176 14.14 7.46 17.40
CA GLY A 176 13.47 6.72 18.48
C GLY A 176 12.05 7.24 18.74
N LEU A 177 11.88 8.57 18.79
CA LEU A 177 10.59 9.22 18.98
C LEU A 177 9.60 8.87 17.86
N PHE A 178 10.02 8.98 16.60
CA PHE A 178 9.15 8.63 15.47
C PHE A 178 8.72 7.17 15.50
N ASN A 179 9.63 6.27 15.82
CA ASN A 179 9.32 4.85 15.94
C ASN A 179 8.30 4.58 17.06
N LEU A 180 8.45 5.20 18.24
CA LEU A 180 7.46 5.07 19.31
C LEU A 180 6.10 5.68 18.93
N LEU A 181 6.08 6.82 18.24
CA LEU A 181 4.84 7.42 17.75
C LEU A 181 4.16 6.54 16.69
N LEU A 182 4.92 5.97 15.75
CA LEU A 182 4.41 5.03 14.75
C LEU A 182 3.84 3.77 15.41
N PHE A 183 4.50 3.23 16.43
CA PHE A 183 3.96 2.13 17.22
C PHE A 183 2.60 2.48 17.84
N LEU A 184 2.48 3.64 18.49
CA LEU A 184 1.22 4.07 19.10
C LEU A 184 0.11 4.28 18.07
N ILE A 185 0.42 4.93 16.95
CA ILE A 185 -0.54 5.20 15.87
C ILE A 185 -1.00 3.90 15.21
N SER A 186 -0.07 3.02 14.82
CA SER A 186 -0.38 1.74 14.16
C SER A 186 -1.19 0.79 15.07
N MET A 187 -0.87 0.75 16.36
CA MET A 187 -1.58 -0.09 17.34
C MET A 187 -2.93 0.48 17.77
N THR A 188 -3.19 1.78 17.56
CA THR A 188 -4.50 2.37 17.86
C THR A 188 -5.53 1.88 16.84
N PRO A 189 -6.59 1.15 17.26
CA PRO A 189 -7.57 0.61 16.32
C PRO A 189 -8.28 1.74 15.58
N SER A 190 -8.02 1.83 14.29
CA SER A 190 -8.60 2.83 13.41
C SER A 190 -8.67 2.29 11.98
N SER A 191 -9.39 3.00 11.12
CA SER A 191 -9.37 2.78 9.67
C SER A 191 -9.11 4.11 8.98
N ALA A 192 -8.25 4.10 7.97
CA ALA A 192 -7.88 5.28 7.19
C ALA A 192 -7.58 4.87 5.75
N GLY A 193 -8.07 5.66 4.79
CA GLY A 193 -7.77 5.47 3.37
C GLY A 193 -8.13 4.09 2.82
N GLY A 194 -9.20 3.45 3.32
CA GLY A 194 -9.63 2.11 2.88
C GLY A 194 -8.83 0.95 3.49
N PHE A 195 -7.99 1.20 4.49
CA PHE A 195 -7.24 0.19 5.23
C PHE A 195 -7.55 0.22 6.72
N LEU A 196 -7.41 -0.94 7.37
CA LEU A 196 -7.35 -1.04 8.82
C LEU A 196 -5.94 -0.71 9.30
N SER A 197 -5.80 -0.06 10.46
CA SER A 197 -4.53 -0.03 11.17
C SER A 197 -4.15 -1.43 11.65
N ASP A 198 -2.86 -1.68 11.90
CA ASP A 198 -2.40 -2.98 12.40
C ASP A 198 -3.12 -3.39 13.68
N GLY A 199 -3.30 -2.46 14.61
CA GLY A 199 -4.04 -2.69 15.84
C GLY A 199 -5.51 -3.06 15.59
N ALA A 200 -6.16 -2.45 14.61
CA ALA A 200 -7.53 -2.80 14.23
C ALA A 200 -7.59 -4.20 13.61
N ALA A 201 -6.69 -4.52 12.68
CA ALA A 201 -6.62 -5.83 12.04
C ALA A 201 -6.28 -6.95 13.04
N ILE A 202 -5.30 -6.73 13.93
CA ILE A 202 -4.94 -7.66 15.01
C ILE A 202 -6.13 -7.86 15.95
N ARG A 203 -6.81 -6.79 16.35
CA ARG A 203 -7.99 -6.88 17.23
C ARG A 203 -9.09 -7.69 16.56
N LEU A 204 -9.39 -7.41 15.30
CA LEU A 204 -10.38 -8.13 14.50
C LEU A 204 -10.04 -9.62 14.44
N LEU A 205 -8.83 -9.96 14.01
CA LEU A 205 -8.41 -11.36 13.88
C LEU A 205 -8.34 -12.11 15.21
N ARG A 206 -8.15 -11.43 16.36
CA ARG A 206 -8.10 -12.08 17.68
C ARG A 206 -9.44 -12.15 18.39
N LYS A 207 -10.27 -11.12 18.27
CA LYS A 207 -11.48 -10.92 19.09
C LYS A 207 -12.77 -10.79 18.28
N GLY A 208 -12.69 -10.70 16.96
CA GLY A 208 -13.86 -10.63 16.09
C GLY A 208 -14.65 -11.93 16.10
N THR A 209 -15.95 -11.82 15.87
CA THR A 209 -16.80 -13.00 15.66
C THR A 209 -16.47 -13.67 14.31
N PRO A 210 -16.84 -14.94 14.10
CA PRO A 210 -16.64 -15.60 12.80
C PRO A 210 -17.18 -14.80 11.62
N GLU A 211 -18.31 -14.11 11.78
CA GLU A 211 -18.95 -13.29 10.75
C GLU A 211 -18.14 -12.04 10.42
N GLN A 212 -17.45 -11.47 11.41
CA GLN A 212 -16.58 -10.30 11.22
C GLN A 212 -15.23 -10.69 10.62
N VAL A 213 -14.68 -11.85 11.03
CA VAL A 213 -13.36 -12.32 10.60
C VAL A 213 -13.42 -13.00 9.24
N GLY A 214 -14.51 -13.72 8.94
CA GLY A 214 -14.69 -14.52 7.73
C GLY A 214 -14.35 -13.77 6.44
N PRO A 215 -14.97 -12.61 6.16
CA PRO A 215 -14.67 -11.83 4.95
C PRO A 215 -13.19 -11.43 4.84
N TYR A 216 -12.50 -11.17 5.94
CA TYR A 216 -11.07 -10.84 5.88
C TYR A 216 -10.23 -12.07 5.54
N ILE A 217 -10.56 -13.25 6.06
CA ILE A 217 -9.92 -14.51 5.68
C ILE A 217 -10.21 -14.84 4.21
N ASP A 218 -11.43 -14.63 3.75
CA ASP A 218 -11.83 -14.82 2.36
C ASP A 218 -11.04 -13.92 1.40
N ALA A 219 -10.87 -12.63 1.74
CA ALA A 219 -10.04 -11.71 0.96
C ALA A 219 -8.58 -12.18 0.89
N MET A 220 -8.06 -12.74 1.99
CA MET A 220 -6.71 -13.28 2.09
C MET A 220 -6.54 -14.55 1.25
N GLU A 221 -7.52 -15.44 1.27
CA GLU A 221 -7.54 -16.66 0.47
C GLU A 221 -7.61 -16.35 -1.03
N ILE A 222 -8.49 -15.43 -1.44
CA ILE A 222 -8.55 -14.97 -2.84
C ILE A 222 -7.23 -14.30 -3.25
N SER A 223 -6.65 -13.46 -2.40
CA SER A 223 -5.34 -12.83 -2.67
C SER A 223 -4.23 -13.88 -2.79
N SER A 224 -4.29 -14.95 -1.98
CA SER A 224 -3.39 -16.11 -2.09
C SER A 224 -3.54 -16.77 -3.45
N ALA A 225 -4.77 -17.18 -3.80
CA ALA A 225 -5.08 -17.85 -5.06
C ALA A 225 -4.65 -17.00 -6.26
N TRP A 226 -4.93 -15.70 -6.22
CA TRP A 226 -4.47 -14.76 -7.22
C TRP A 226 -2.94 -14.77 -7.32
N SER A 227 -2.23 -14.62 -6.20
CA SER A 227 -0.77 -14.56 -6.19
C SER A 227 -0.05 -15.84 -6.61
N THR A 228 -0.74 -17.00 -6.57
CA THR A 228 -0.24 -18.30 -7.03
C THR A 228 -0.71 -18.63 -8.45
N GLY A 229 -1.37 -17.69 -9.13
CA GLY A 229 -1.80 -17.81 -10.52
C GLY A 229 -3.07 -18.59 -10.76
N THR A 230 -3.85 -18.86 -9.72
CA THR A 230 -5.22 -19.36 -9.89
C THR A 230 -6.03 -18.31 -10.64
N ARG A 231 -6.61 -18.71 -11.77
CA ARG A 231 -7.46 -17.86 -12.60
C ARG A 231 -8.66 -17.31 -11.81
N PRO A 232 -9.09 -16.06 -12.05
CA PRO A 232 -10.24 -15.49 -11.35
C PRO A 232 -11.52 -16.32 -11.42
N ALA A 233 -11.81 -16.96 -12.55
CA ALA A 233 -12.97 -17.84 -12.70
C ALA A 233 -12.97 -19.04 -11.74
N LEU A 234 -11.80 -19.43 -11.22
CA LEU A 234 -11.60 -20.56 -10.31
C LEU A 234 -11.54 -20.15 -8.83
N TRP A 235 -11.66 -18.86 -8.51
CA TRP A 235 -11.74 -18.41 -7.12
C TRP A 235 -13.04 -18.89 -6.47
N SER A 236 -13.02 -19.03 -5.13
CA SER A 236 -14.19 -19.47 -4.36
C SER A 236 -15.34 -18.47 -4.49
N LYS A 237 -16.39 -18.84 -5.24
CA LYS A 237 -17.60 -18.02 -5.37
C LYS A 237 -18.23 -17.74 -4.01
N ALA A 238 -18.26 -18.72 -3.11
CA ALA A 238 -18.79 -18.53 -1.76
C ALA A 238 -18.01 -17.47 -0.96
N ALA A 239 -16.69 -17.38 -1.14
CA ALA A 239 -15.87 -16.34 -0.53
C ALA A 239 -16.17 -14.96 -1.13
N ILE A 240 -16.31 -14.87 -2.46
CA ILE A 240 -16.71 -13.62 -3.16
C ILE A 240 -18.10 -13.15 -2.71
N ASP A 241 -19.06 -14.07 -2.62
CA ASP A 241 -20.43 -13.75 -2.18
C ASP A 241 -20.43 -13.19 -0.75
N ARG A 242 -19.64 -13.75 0.17
CA ARG A 242 -19.50 -13.20 1.54
C ARG A 242 -18.79 -11.84 1.55
N LEU A 243 -17.73 -11.67 0.77
CA LEU A 243 -17.00 -10.41 0.65
C LEU A 243 -17.88 -9.27 0.15
N THR A 244 -18.77 -9.54 -0.79
CA THR A 244 -19.64 -8.50 -1.39
C THR A 244 -20.84 -8.11 -0.51
N GLN A 245 -21.07 -8.88 0.57
CA GLN A 245 -22.11 -8.65 1.58
C GLN A 245 -21.62 -7.87 2.81
N VAL A 246 -20.33 -7.53 2.90
CA VAL A 246 -19.82 -6.71 4.02
C VAL A 246 -20.50 -5.35 4.07
N ALA A 247 -20.59 -4.78 5.27
CA ALA A 247 -21.21 -3.48 5.50
C ALA A 247 -20.58 -2.38 4.64
N ALA A 248 -21.38 -1.42 4.19
CA ALA A 248 -20.95 -0.38 3.25
C ALA A 248 -19.87 0.57 3.81
N ASP A 249 -19.68 0.60 5.12
CA ASP A 249 -18.66 1.36 5.84
C ASP A 249 -17.42 0.52 6.20
N ASP A 250 -17.42 -0.78 5.90
CA ASP A 250 -16.28 -1.65 6.10
C ASP A 250 -15.20 -1.35 5.05
N PRO A 251 -13.90 -1.25 5.42
CA PRO A 251 -12.81 -1.04 4.46
C PRO A 251 -12.73 -2.07 3.31
N LEU A 252 -13.18 -3.31 3.53
CA LEU A 252 -13.26 -4.34 2.48
C LEU A 252 -14.32 -4.03 1.43
N SER A 253 -15.35 -3.24 1.76
CA SER A 253 -16.42 -2.89 0.80
C SER A 253 -15.90 -2.17 -0.45
N ASN A 254 -14.72 -1.54 -0.36
CA ASN A 254 -14.05 -0.87 -1.47
C ASN A 254 -13.15 -1.80 -2.31
N ARG A 255 -12.94 -3.04 -1.88
CA ARG A 255 -12.13 -4.05 -2.59
C ARG A 255 -12.93 -5.25 -3.08
N ALA A 256 -13.97 -5.65 -2.34
CA ALA A 256 -14.82 -6.79 -2.70
C ALA A 256 -15.43 -6.70 -4.13
N PRO A 257 -15.92 -5.53 -4.60
CA PRO A 257 -16.43 -5.42 -5.97
C PRO A 257 -15.38 -5.71 -7.04
N TYR A 258 -14.10 -5.43 -6.78
CA TYR A 258 -13.03 -5.72 -7.73
C TYR A 258 -12.78 -7.23 -7.89
N PHE A 259 -12.82 -8.00 -6.79
CA PHE A 259 -12.72 -9.45 -6.87
C PHE A 259 -13.91 -10.07 -7.61
N ALA A 260 -15.12 -9.59 -7.34
CA ALA A 260 -16.33 -10.04 -8.04
C ALA A 260 -16.27 -9.69 -9.54
N PHE A 261 -15.84 -8.47 -9.88
CA PHE A 261 -15.60 -8.07 -11.27
C PHE A 261 -14.64 -9.02 -11.99
N LEU A 262 -13.46 -9.32 -11.41
CA LEU A 262 -12.49 -10.19 -12.05
C LEU A 262 -13.03 -11.61 -12.25
N HIS A 263 -13.76 -12.14 -11.27
CA HIS A 263 -14.38 -13.46 -11.36
C HIS A 263 -15.39 -13.55 -12.50
N GLU A 264 -16.34 -12.61 -12.57
CA GLU A 264 -17.36 -12.58 -13.63
C GLU A 264 -16.76 -12.30 -15.00
N ALA A 265 -15.76 -11.40 -15.07
CA ALA A 265 -15.05 -11.07 -16.30
C ALA A 265 -14.33 -12.28 -16.89
N ASP A 266 -13.64 -13.07 -16.06
CA ASP A 266 -12.91 -14.26 -16.50
C ASP A 266 -13.83 -15.41 -16.94
N GLN A 267 -15.07 -15.44 -16.44
CA GLN A 267 -16.12 -16.36 -16.91
C GLN A 267 -16.84 -15.87 -18.18
N GLY A 268 -16.57 -14.65 -18.65
CA GLY A 268 -17.24 -14.06 -19.81
C GLY A 268 -18.60 -13.41 -19.49
N ASN A 269 -18.99 -13.30 -18.22
CA ASN A 269 -20.24 -12.67 -17.79
C ASN A 269 -20.10 -11.14 -17.76
N LEU A 270 -19.83 -10.52 -18.93
CA LEU A 270 -19.48 -9.09 -19.03
C LEU A 270 -20.53 -8.15 -18.44
N GLU A 271 -21.80 -8.52 -18.54
CA GLU A 271 -22.92 -7.76 -17.97
C GLU A 271 -22.89 -7.71 -16.44
N GLU A 272 -22.56 -8.83 -15.79
CA GLU A 272 -22.44 -8.87 -14.33
C GLU A 272 -21.13 -8.21 -13.88
N ALA A 273 -20.04 -8.43 -14.62
CA ALA A 273 -18.77 -7.74 -14.41
C ALA A 273 -18.96 -6.21 -14.43
N ARG A 274 -19.77 -5.69 -15.37
CA ARG A 274 -20.10 -4.26 -15.46
C ARG A 274 -20.81 -3.74 -14.22
N LYS A 275 -21.74 -4.48 -13.63
CA LYS A 275 -22.42 -4.07 -12.39
C LYS A 275 -21.43 -3.91 -11.23
N TRP A 276 -20.51 -4.87 -11.09
CA TRP A 276 -19.47 -4.82 -10.07
C TRP A 276 -18.48 -3.67 -10.29
N MET A 277 -18.05 -3.44 -11.54
CA MET A 277 -17.18 -2.32 -11.88
C MET A 277 -17.85 -0.97 -11.62
N ASN A 278 -19.13 -0.80 -11.98
CA ASN A 278 -19.88 0.42 -11.68
C ASN A 278 -19.95 0.68 -10.17
N ARG A 279 -20.28 -0.36 -9.37
CA ARG A 279 -20.31 -0.25 -7.90
C ARG A 279 -18.95 0.15 -7.33
N LEU A 280 -17.84 -0.30 -7.92
CA LEU A 280 -16.49 0.08 -7.54
C LEU A 280 -16.20 1.55 -7.88
N LEU A 281 -16.54 1.96 -9.11
CA LEU A 281 -16.24 3.29 -9.62
C LEU A 281 -17.11 4.39 -9.00
N ASP A 282 -18.34 4.07 -8.59
CA ASP A 282 -19.22 4.98 -7.84
C ASP A 282 -18.60 5.45 -6.53
N LYS A 283 -17.66 4.66 -5.97
CA LYS A 283 -16.92 4.95 -4.75
C LYS A 283 -15.41 5.11 -4.98
N ILE A 284 -14.98 5.44 -6.21
CA ILE A 284 -13.55 5.49 -6.55
C ILE A 284 -12.76 6.47 -5.67
N ASP A 285 -13.40 7.53 -5.16
CA ASP A 285 -12.78 8.51 -4.26
C ASP A 285 -12.51 7.95 -2.84
N GLU A 286 -13.20 6.86 -2.46
CA GLU A 286 -12.98 6.14 -1.20
C GLU A 286 -11.94 5.01 -1.35
N VAL A 287 -11.59 4.66 -2.59
CA VAL A 287 -10.53 3.70 -2.91
C VAL A 287 -9.17 4.37 -2.73
N PRO A 288 -8.18 3.69 -2.11
CA PRO A 288 -6.81 4.21 -2.04
C PRO A 288 -6.31 4.65 -3.42
N MET A 289 -5.76 5.87 -3.52
CA MET A 289 -5.22 6.43 -4.76
C MET A 289 -4.23 5.50 -5.46
N LEU A 290 -3.53 4.67 -4.70
CA LEU A 290 -2.59 3.66 -5.18
C LEU A 290 -3.25 2.60 -6.10
N LEU A 291 -4.52 2.27 -5.84
CA LEU A 291 -5.28 1.21 -6.53
C LEU A 291 -6.17 1.75 -7.66
N GLN A 292 -6.55 3.03 -7.61
CA GLN A 292 -7.47 3.61 -8.60
C GLN A 292 -7.00 3.45 -10.05
N PRO A 293 -5.71 3.63 -10.40
CA PRO A 293 -5.24 3.43 -11.77
C PRO A 293 -5.52 2.02 -12.30
N GLN A 294 -5.30 0.98 -11.49
CA GLN A 294 -5.58 -0.40 -11.88
C GLN A 294 -7.07 -0.64 -12.14
N TYR A 295 -7.95 -0.06 -11.33
CA TYR A 295 -9.40 -0.21 -11.51
C TYR A 295 -9.88 0.49 -12.78
N ARG A 296 -9.34 1.67 -13.08
CA ARG A 296 -9.61 2.39 -14.34
C ARG A 296 -9.07 1.64 -15.56
N LEU A 297 -7.90 1.01 -15.43
CA LEU A 297 -7.34 0.16 -16.49
C LEU A 297 -8.28 -1.01 -16.81
N MET A 298 -8.79 -1.69 -15.77
CA MET A 298 -9.71 -2.81 -15.97
C MET A 298 -11.11 -2.38 -16.44
N ASN A 299 -11.53 -1.15 -16.12
CA ASN A 299 -12.72 -0.57 -16.75
C ASN A 299 -12.52 -0.33 -18.25
N ALA A 300 -11.31 0.09 -18.67
CA ALA A 300 -10.98 0.21 -20.09
C ALA A 300 -11.04 -1.16 -20.80
N TRP A 301 -10.49 -2.20 -20.18
CA TRP A 301 -10.61 -3.57 -20.67
C TRP A 301 -12.07 -3.98 -20.87
N LEU A 302 -12.92 -3.70 -19.88
CA LEU A 302 -14.34 -4.04 -19.93
C LEU A 302 -15.06 -3.32 -21.09
N HIS A 303 -14.86 -2.01 -21.24
CA HIS A 303 -15.44 -1.25 -22.36
C HIS A 303 -15.02 -1.82 -23.72
N ALA A 304 -13.75 -2.17 -23.88
CA ALA A 304 -13.27 -2.77 -25.12
C ALA A 304 -13.93 -4.13 -25.40
N ARG A 305 -14.02 -5.01 -24.40
CA ARG A 305 -14.70 -6.32 -24.54
C ARG A 305 -16.21 -6.21 -24.80
N MET A 306 -16.83 -5.12 -24.38
CA MET A 306 -18.25 -4.84 -24.65
C MET A 306 -18.50 -4.10 -25.97
N GLY A 307 -17.45 -3.87 -26.79
CA GLY A 307 -17.59 -3.23 -28.10
C GLY A 307 -17.63 -1.69 -28.06
N SER A 308 -17.10 -1.08 -27.00
CA SER A 308 -17.07 0.37 -26.79
C SER A 308 -15.62 0.90 -26.73
N PRO A 309 -14.86 0.88 -27.86
CA PRO A 309 -13.43 1.22 -27.86
C PRO A 309 -13.14 2.69 -27.52
N ALA A 310 -14.06 3.62 -27.81
CA ALA A 310 -13.87 5.04 -27.49
C ALA A 310 -13.86 5.29 -25.97
N GLU A 311 -14.83 4.71 -25.25
CA GLU A 311 -14.93 4.74 -23.80
C GLU A 311 -13.76 3.98 -23.14
N ALA A 312 -13.28 2.92 -23.81
CA ALA A 312 -12.09 2.20 -23.39
C ALA A 312 -10.85 3.10 -23.42
N ARG A 313 -10.62 3.84 -24.52
CA ARG A 313 -9.51 4.82 -24.63
C ARG A 313 -9.60 5.92 -23.58
N GLU A 314 -10.80 6.44 -23.31
CA GLU A 314 -10.99 7.46 -22.26
C GLU A 314 -10.61 6.92 -20.87
N SER A 315 -11.06 5.70 -20.54
CA SER A 315 -10.73 5.04 -19.28
C SER A 315 -9.23 4.74 -19.17
N PHE A 316 -8.60 4.28 -20.26
CA PHE A 316 -7.18 3.98 -20.34
C PHE A 316 -6.30 5.24 -20.16
N ALA A 317 -6.70 6.38 -20.71
CA ALA A 317 -5.99 7.64 -20.51
C ALA A 317 -5.92 8.05 -19.02
N LYS A 318 -6.90 7.63 -18.22
CA LYS A 318 -7.00 7.91 -16.78
C LYS A 318 -6.34 6.84 -15.90
N SER A 319 -5.73 5.79 -16.47
CA SER A 319 -5.22 4.63 -15.72
C SER A 319 -3.70 4.65 -15.46
N GLN A 320 -3.05 5.81 -15.58
CA GLN A 320 -1.60 5.95 -15.44
C GLN A 320 -1.15 6.06 -13.97
N GLY A 321 -0.07 5.35 -13.62
CA GLY A 321 0.57 5.38 -12.29
C GLY A 321 0.09 4.28 -11.34
N GLY A 322 0.30 4.48 -10.03
CA GLY A 322 -0.13 3.50 -9.01
C GLY A 322 0.64 2.18 -9.07
N LEU A 323 -0.02 1.09 -8.63
CA LEU A 323 0.51 -0.28 -8.68
C LEU A 323 0.27 -1.01 -10.01
N THR A 324 -0.18 -0.30 -11.05
CA THR A 324 -0.46 -0.90 -12.35
C THR A 324 0.80 -1.51 -12.96
N ASP A 325 0.75 -2.80 -13.31
CA ASP A 325 1.87 -3.49 -13.94
C ASP A 325 1.91 -3.19 -15.45
N LYS A 326 3.12 -3.15 -16.02
CA LYS A 326 3.31 -2.89 -17.45
C LYS A 326 2.69 -3.99 -18.31
N CYS A 327 2.70 -5.24 -17.85
CA CYS A 327 2.07 -6.33 -18.59
C CYS A 327 0.54 -6.14 -18.67
N ASP A 328 -0.10 -5.68 -17.59
CA ASP A 328 -1.55 -5.41 -17.60
C ASP A 328 -1.88 -4.24 -18.55
N ILE A 329 -1.05 -3.18 -18.56
CA ILE A 329 -1.21 -2.06 -19.50
C ILE A 329 -1.15 -2.54 -20.94
N ALA A 330 -0.12 -3.35 -21.27
CA ALA A 330 0.04 -3.91 -22.61
C ALA A 330 -1.12 -4.84 -22.98
N MET A 331 -1.60 -5.67 -22.04
CA MET A 331 -2.75 -6.55 -22.26
C MET A 331 -4.01 -5.75 -22.58
N VAL A 332 -4.34 -4.73 -21.78
CA VAL A 332 -5.56 -3.94 -22.02
C VAL A 332 -5.45 -3.14 -23.31
N GLU A 333 -4.28 -2.61 -23.64
CA GLU A 333 -4.06 -1.94 -24.92
C GLU A 333 -4.24 -2.89 -26.11
N ALA A 334 -3.79 -4.15 -26.00
CA ALA A 334 -4.04 -5.17 -27.01
C ALA A 334 -5.55 -5.42 -27.21
N VAL A 335 -6.32 -5.53 -26.13
CA VAL A 335 -7.78 -5.72 -26.19
C VAL A 335 -8.48 -4.50 -26.81
N ILE A 336 -8.02 -3.28 -26.52
CA ILE A 336 -8.56 -2.07 -27.16
C ILE A 336 -8.27 -2.07 -28.66
N LEU A 337 -7.03 -2.39 -29.07
CA LEU A 337 -6.64 -2.45 -30.49
C LEU A 337 -7.44 -3.52 -31.24
N GLU A 338 -7.71 -4.67 -30.62
CA GLU A 338 -8.57 -5.70 -31.18
C GLU A 338 -9.99 -5.18 -31.41
N ALA A 339 -10.58 -4.50 -30.42
CA ALA A 339 -11.91 -3.87 -30.53
C ALA A 339 -11.95 -2.75 -31.59
N GLU A 340 -10.82 -2.10 -31.89
CA GLU A 340 -10.66 -1.13 -32.98
C GLU A 340 -10.47 -1.77 -34.37
N GLY A 341 -10.38 -3.11 -34.45
CA GLY A 341 -10.11 -3.83 -35.69
C GLY A 341 -8.63 -3.87 -36.11
N ARG A 342 -7.72 -3.40 -35.25
CA ARG A 342 -6.26 -3.30 -35.53
C ARG A 342 -5.54 -4.58 -35.11
N SER A 343 -5.89 -5.68 -35.78
CA SER A 343 -5.55 -7.05 -35.37
C SER A 343 -4.03 -7.33 -35.26
N GLU A 344 -3.22 -6.87 -36.23
CA GLU A 344 -1.76 -7.05 -36.20
C GLU A 344 -1.12 -6.34 -35.00
N GLU A 345 -1.55 -5.11 -34.73
CA GLU A 345 -1.04 -4.32 -33.61
C GLU A 345 -1.48 -4.91 -32.27
N ALA A 346 -2.72 -5.39 -32.18
CA ALA A 346 -3.23 -6.11 -31.01
C ALA A 346 -2.38 -7.34 -30.69
N ARG A 347 -2.05 -8.16 -31.69
CA ARG A 347 -1.19 -9.34 -31.53
C ARG A 347 0.22 -8.98 -31.08
N ASN A 348 0.83 -7.95 -31.66
CA ASN A 348 2.17 -7.51 -31.24
C ASN A 348 2.17 -7.05 -29.78
N ARG A 349 1.14 -6.30 -29.38
CA ARG A 349 1.01 -5.83 -28.01
C ARG A 349 0.70 -6.96 -27.02
N ALA A 350 -0.08 -7.97 -27.44
CA ALA A 350 -0.32 -9.17 -26.66
C ALA A 350 0.97 -9.97 -26.41
N ARG A 351 1.83 -10.14 -27.41
CA ARG A 351 3.15 -10.78 -27.23
C ARG A 351 4.02 -10.01 -26.25
N GLU A 352 4.08 -8.68 -26.40
CA GLU A 352 4.84 -7.83 -25.48
C GLU A 352 4.32 -7.95 -24.04
N SER A 353 3.00 -8.03 -23.84
CA SER A 353 2.43 -8.29 -22.51
C SER A 353 2.96 -9.59 -21.92
N LEU A 354 2.93 -10.69 -22.68
CA LEU A 354 3.42 -12.00 -22.23
C LEU A 354 4.92 -11.95 -21.86
N ASP A 355 5.74 -11.27 -22.65
CA ASP A 355 7.17 -11.07 -22.35
C ASP A 355 7.35 -10.26 -21.05
N LEU A 356 6.53 -9.23 -20.86
CA LEU A 356 6.55 -8.39 -19.66
C LEU A 356 6.12 -9.15 -18.40
N VAL A 357 5.24 -10.15 -18.50
CA VAL A 357 4.80 -10.96 -17.34
C VAL A 357 5.99 -11.61 -16.63
N VAL A 358 7.01 -12.05 -17.36
CA VAL A 358 8.22 -12.66 -16.75
C VAL A 358 8.96 -11.67 -15.85
N SER A 359 8.89 -10.37 -16.20
CA SER A 359 9.52 -9.27 -15.48
C SER A 359 8.61 -8.63 -14.41
N SER A 360 7.34 -9.05 -14.33
CA SER A 360 6.37 -8.56 -13.36
C SER A 360 6.81 -8.82 -11.92
N MET A 361 6.27 -8.01 -11.00
CA MET A 361 6.41 -8.19 -9.56
C MET A 361 5.83 -9.52 -9.06
N MET A 362 4.72 -9.96 -9.65
CA MET A 362 4.04 -11.21 -9.32
C MET A 362 3.66 -11.93 -10.62
N PRO A 363 4.62 -12.58 -11.32
CA PRO A 363 4.37 -13.19 -12.63
C PRO A 363 3.19 -14.16 -12.62
N ASP A 364 3.06 -14.92 -11.54
CA ASP A 364 1.96 -15.88 -11.35
C ASP A 364 0.60 -15.17 -11.32
N ALA A 365 0.51 -13.98 -10.73
CA ALA A 365 -0.72 -13.23 -10.57
C ALA A 365 -1.34 -12.70 -11.88
N HIS A 366 -0.62 -12.81 -13.00
CA HIS A 366 -1.09 -12.35 -14.30
C HIS A 366 -1.74 -13.47 -15.14
N SER A 367 -2.27 -14.52 -14.52
CA SER A 367 -2.97 -15.61 -15.21
C SER A 367 -4.15 -15.11 -16.04
N PHE A 368 -4.91 -14.11 -15.55
CA PHE A 368 -5.96 -13.44 -16.32
C PHE A 368 -5.39 -12.76 -17.57
N ALA A 369 -4.34 -11.95 -17.42
CA ALA A 369 -3.72 -11.24 -18.54
C ALA A 369 -3.16 -12.21 -19.59
N ARG A 370 -2.49 -13.29 -19.16
CA ARG A 370 -2.00 -14.36 -20.06
C ARG A 370 -3.13 -14.94 -20.89
N HIS A 371 -4.23 -15.35 -20.26
CA HIS A 371 -5.38 -15.90 -20.96
C HIS A 371 -5.99 -14.91 -21.97
N GLN A 372 -6.08 -13.63 -21.61
CA GLN A 372 -6.56 -12.60 -22.55
C GLN A 372 -5.63 -12.44 -23.76
N CYS A 373 -4.32 -12.43 -23.54
CA CYS A 373 -3.33 -12.32 -24.62
C CYS A 373 -3.31 -13.57 -25.51
N GLU A 374 -3.38 -14.77 -24.93
CA GLU A 374 -3.46 -16.04 -25.66
C GLU A 374 -4.69 -16.05 -26.57
N SER A 375 -5.85 -15.62 -26.07
CA SER A 375 -7.08 -15.51 -26.87
C SER A 375 -6.96 -14.58 -28.09
N ILE A 376 -6.14 -13.53 -28.03
CA ILE A 376 -5.90 -12.61 -29.16
C ILE A 376 -4.96 -13.26 -30.20
N LEU A 377 -4.03 -14.09 -29.74
CA LEU A 377 -3.02 -14.71 -30.58
C LEU A 377 -3.53 -15.90 -31.39
N GLY A 378 -4.58 -16.59 -30.89
CA GLY A 378 -5.19 -17.75 -31.53
C GLY A 378 -4.78 -19.03 -30.82
#